data_AF-A0A552RKX7-F1
#
_entry.id   AF-A0A552RKX7-F1
#
_cell.length_a   1.000
_cell.length_b   1.000
_cell.length_c   1.000
_cell.angle_alpha   90.00
_cell.angle_beta   90.00
_cell.angle_gamma   90.00
#
_symmetry.space_group_name_H-M   'P 1'
#
loop_
_entity.id
_entity.type
_entity.pdbx_description
1 polymer ?
#
loop_
_entity_poly.entity_id
_entity_poly.type
_entity_poly.pdbx_seq_one_letter_code
_entity_poly.pdbx_strand_id
1 'polypeptide(L)'
;MTSPEPLSDGELDELEELAQAATPGPWFVRCLDDEHAMNLIAVSTTPDTGLGDRWPNFDYREIVAATLVQQPRYVDAADERWDENAQFIATAREAVPCLVAEIRRLRRQLEAGSDQSGSRETS
;
A
#
# COMPACT_ATOMS: atom_id res chain seq x y z
N MET A 1 22.98 10.75 -6.15
CA MET A 1 21.53 10.95 -5.93
C MET A 1 21.42 11.77 -4.66
N THR A 2 20.85 12.96 -4.74
CA THR A 2 20.60 13.80 -3.57
C THR A 2 19.66 13.04 -2.66
N SER A 3 20.03 12.80 -1.40
CA SER A 3 19.09 12.25 -0.43
C SER A 3 17.90 13.21 -0.35
N PRO A 4 16.65 12.73 -0.51
CA PRO A 4 15.49 13.58 -0.34
C PRO A 4 15.53 14.23 1.04
N GLU A 5 15.04 15.46 1.12
CA GLU A 5 14.88 16.16 2.40
C GLU A 5 14.06 15.28 3.36
N PRO A 6 14.42 15.20 4.66
CA PRO A 6 13.62 14.46 5.61
C PRO A 6 12.20 15.03 5.65
N LEU A 7 11.19 14.16 5.59
CA LEU A 7 9.79 14.57 5.75
C LEU A 7 9.61 15.38 7.04
N SER A 8 8.73 16.36 7.08
CA SER A 8 8.30 17.03 8.31
C SER A 8 7.40 16.12 9.16
N ASP A 9 7.06 16.53 10.38
CA ASP A 9 6.04 15.81 11.17
C ASP A 9 4.64 15.96 10.55
N GLY A 10 4.34 17.13 9.98
CA GLY A 10 3.07 17.38 9.29
C GLY A 10 2.87 16.46 8.07
N GLU A 11 3.91 16.26 7.26
CA GLU A 11 3.83 15.32 6.12
C GLU A 11 3.64 13.86 6.57
N LEU A 12 4.19 13.47 7.73
CA LEU A 12 3.94 12.15 8.31
C LEU A 12 2.51 12.00 8.83
N ASP A 13 1.95 13.07 9.44
CA ASP A 13 0.55 13.11 9.87
C ASP A 13 -0.37 12.98 8.64
N GLU A 14 -0.11 13.70 7.55
CA GLU A 14 -0.89 13.61 6.30
C GLU A 14 -0.88 12.20 5.69
N LEU A 15 0.28 11.52 5.68
CA LEU A 15 0.38 10.13 5.21
C LEU A 15 -0.40 9.15 6.09
N GLU A 16 -0.38 9.37 7.40
CA GLU A 16 -1.14 8.55 8.35
C GLU A 16 -2.64 8.77 8.21
N GLU A 17 -3.09 10.02 8.06
CA GLU A 17 -4.48 10.36 7.78
C GLU A 17 -4.98 9.74 6.47
N LEU A 18 -4.19 9.84 5.39
CA LEU A 18 -4.51 9.22 4.11
C LEU A 18 -4.65 7.70 4.24
N ALA A 19 -3.73 7.05 4.96
CA ALA A 19 -3.81 5.61 5.20
C ALA A 19 -5.03 5.24 6.05
N GLN A 20 -5.41 6.04 7.04
CA GLN A 20 -6.59 5.79 7.87
C GLN A 20 -7.90 5.99 7.11
N ALA A 21 -7.95 6.94 6.17
CA ALA A 21 -9.13 7.21 5.36
C ALA A 21 -9.40 6.14 4.29
N ALA A 22 -8.36 5.43 3.83
CA ALA A 22 -8.51 4.35 2.85
C ALA A 22 -9.19 3.11 3.44
N THR A 23 -9.70 2.22 2.58
CA THR A 23 -10.35 0.96 2.97
C THR A 23 -9.51 0.19 3.99
N PRO A 24 -10.08 -0.29 5.10
CA PRO A 24 -9.37 -1.11 6.08
C PRO A 24 -8.72 -2.34 5.42
N GLY A 25 -7.53 -2.71 5.91
CA GLY A 25 -6.83 -3.93 5.48
C GLY A 25 -7.29 -5.17 6.25
N PRO A 26 -6.69 -6.35 5.96
CA PRO A 26 -5.64 -6.58 4.98
C PRO A 26 -6.16 -6.48 3.53
N TRP A 27 -5.26 -6.14 2.61
CA TRP A 27 -5.53 -6.16 1.17
C TRP A 27 -4.75 -7.28 0.50
N PHE A 28 -5.34 -7.91 -0.50
CA PHE A 28 -4.80 -9.06 -1.22
C PHE A 28 -4.85 -8.85 -2.72
N VAL A 29 -3.91 -9.42 -3.45
CA VAL A 29 -3.99 -9.54 -4.90
C VAL A 29 -4.95 -10.69 -5.22
N ARG A 30 -5.86 -10.46 -6.18
CA ARG A 30 -6.75 -11.50 -6.73
C ARG A 30 -6.60 -11.55 -8.25
N CYS A 31 -6.46 -12.77 -8.75
CA CYS A 31 -6.58 -13.08 -10.17
C CYS A 31 -7.99 -13.60 -10.43
N LEU A 32 -8.78 -12.82 -11.15
CA LEU A 32 -10.18 -13.10 -11.45
C LEU A 32 -10.36 -13.27 -12.95
N ASP A 33 -11.43 -13.97 -13.32
CA ASP A 33 -11.85 -14.11 -14.71
C ASP A 33 -13.22 -13.45 -14.92
N ASP A 34 -13.62 -13.27 -16.18
CA ASP A 34 -14.99 -12.91 -16.55
C ASP A 34 -15.72 -14.03 -17.30
N GLU A 35 -16.94 -13.75 -17.78
CA GLU A 35 -17.75 -14.70 -18.56
C GLU A 35 -17.10 -15.10 -19.90
N HIS A 36 -16.14 -14.33 -20.39
CA HIS A 36 -15.37 -14.59 -21.61
C HIS A 36 -14.01 -15.26 -21.32
N ALA A 37 -13.75 -15.64 -20.06
CA ALA A 37 -12.44 -16.13 -19.59
C ALA A 37 -11.30 -15.13 -19.84
N MET A 38 -11.60 -13.83 -19.68
CA MET A 38 -10.63 -12.74 -19.73
C MET A 38 -10.22 -12.31 -18.33
N ASN A 39 -8.94 -12.00 -18.17
CA ASN A 39 -8.36 -11.78 -16.84
C ASN A 39 -8.68 -10.38 -16.28
N LEU A 40 -8.90 -10.35 -14.97
CA LEU A 40 -8.97 -9.18 -14.11
C LEU A 40 -7.92 -9.35 -13.00
N ILE A 41 -6.98 -8.41 -12.90
CA ILE A 41 -6.03 -8.34 -11.79
C ILE A 41 -6.45 -7.20 -10.88
N ALA A 42 -6.70 -7.55 -9.62
CA ALA A 42 -7.31 -6.64 -8.66
C ALA A 42 -6.68 -6.73 -7.28
N VAL A 43 -6.86 -5.66 -6.51
CA VAL A 43 -6.60 -5.61 -5.07
C VAL A 43 -7.94 -5.71 -4.36
N SER A 44 -8.03 -6.56 -3.35
CA SER A 44 -9.28 -6.89 -2.67
C SER A 44 -9.13 -6.99 -1.16
N THR A 45 -10.23 -6.82 -0.42
CA THR A 45 -10.29 -7.09 1.03
C THR A 45 -10.44 -8.58 1.35
N THR A 46 -10.59 -9.44 0.34
CA THR A 46 -10.68 -10.89 0.48
C THR A 46 -9.50 -11.58 -0.21
N PRO A 47 -8.96 -12.67 0.36
CA PRO A 47 -7.91 -13.44 -0.30
C PRO A 47 -8.39 -14.04 -1.62
N ASP A 48 -7.46 -14.30 -2.53
CA ASP A 48 -7.74 -15.10 -3.70
C ASP A 48 -8.03 -16.55 -3.33
N THR A 49 -8.97 -17.17 -4.03
CA THR A 49 -9.25 -18.60 -3.93
C THR A 49 -8.25 -19.42 -4.75
N GLY A 50 -7.55 -18.78 -5.70
CA GLY A 50 -6.66 -19.43 -6.66
C GLY A 50 -7.40 -20.21 -7.74
N LEU A 51 -8.73 -20.07 -7.80
CA LEU A 51 -9.59 -20.75 -8.76
C LEU A 51 -9.98 -19.86 -9.95
N GLY A 52 -9.55 -18.60 -9.97
CA GLY A 52 -9.94 -17.64 -11.00
C GLY A 52 -11.45 -17.37 -10.94
N ASP A 53 -11.94 -16.90 -9.78
CA ASP A 53 -13.38 -16.69 -9.60
C ASP A 53 -13.92 -15.76 -10.68
N ARG A 54 -15.02 -16.19 -11.30
CA ARG A 54 -15.62 -15.50 -12.43
C ARG A 54 -16.71 -14.55 -12.00
N TRP A 55 -16.83 -13.41 -12.66
CA TRP A 55 -18.08 -12.65 -12.59
C TRP A 55 -19.27 -13.52 -13.06
N PRO A 56 -20.44 -13.50 -12.40
CA PRO A 56 -20.82 -12.73 -11.19
C PRO A 56 -20.61 -13.48 -9.85
N ASN A 57 -19.80 -14.53 -9.83
CA ASN A 57 -19.58 -15.39 -8.66
C ASN A 57 -18.65 -14.78 -7.59
N PHE A 58 -17.98 -13.66 -7.86
CA PHE A 58 -17.29 -12.85 -6.83
C PHE A 58 -18.06 -11.55 -6.54
N ASP A 59 -18.01 -11.08 -5.30
CA ASP A 59 -18.62 -9.79 -4.93
C ASP A 59 -17.68 -8.63 -5.31
N TYR A 60 -18.09 -7.83 -6.29
CA TYR A 60 -17.34 -6.66 -6.73
C TYR A 60 -17.14 -5.61 -5.62
N ARG A 61 -17.94 -5.64 -4.54
CA ARG A 61 -17.76 -4.75 -3.38
C ARG A 61 -16.52 -5.07 -2.56
N GLU A 62 -15.89 -6.23 -2.79
CA GLU A 62 -14.63 -6.62 -2.17
C GLU A 62 -13.42 -6.04 -2.90
N ILE A 63 -13.59 -5.44 -4.09
CA ILE A 63 -12.50 -4.91 -4.91
C ILE A 63 -12.18 -3.46 -4.50
N VAL A 64 -10.91 -3.21 -4.16
CA VAL A 64 -10.36 -1.89 -3.78
C VAL A 64 -9.80 -1.16 -4.99
N ALA A 65 -9.09 -1.88 -5.86
CA ALA A 65 -8.49 -1.33 -7.08
C ALA A 65 -8.36 -2.42 -8.14
N ALA A 66 -8.40 -2.04 -9.43
CA ALA A 66 -8.05 -2.91 -10.54
C ALA A 66 -6.76 -2.40 -11.19
N THR A 67 -5.85 -3.31 -11.55
CA THR A 67 -4.62 -2.99 -12.29
C THR A 67 -4.59 -3.59 -13.69
N LEU A 68 -5.51 -4.53 -13.97
CA LEU A 68 -5.82 -5.00 -15.32
C LEU A 68 -7.30 -5.30 -15.45
N VAL A 69 -7.94 -4.80 -16.50
CA VAL A 69 -9.23 -5.31 -17.00
C VAL A 69 -9.09 -5.58 -18.49
N GLN A 70 -9.11 -6.85 -18.88
CA GLN A 70 -8.90 -7.25 -20.27
C GLN A 70 -10.14 -7.08 -21.17
N GLN A 71 -11.36 -7.16 -20.62
CA GLN A 71 -12.59 -7.02 -21.41
C GLN A 71 -13.70 -6.23 -20.69
N PRO A 72 -14.16 -5.09 -21.25
CA PRO A 72 -13.45 -4.33 -22.30
C PRO A 72 -12.05 -3.95 -21.81
N ARG A 73 -11.08 -3.84 -22.71
CA ARG A 73 -9.70 -3.45 -22.35
C ARG A 73 -9.68 -1.97 -21.97
N TYR A 74 -9.65 -1.66 -20.66
CA TYR A 74 -9.69 -0.27 -20.19
C TYR A 74 -8.76 0.07 -19.03
N VAL A 75 -8.38 -0.90 -18.18
CA VAL A 75 -7.25 -0.76 -17.26
C VAL A 75 -6.17 -1.66 -17.78
N ASP A 76 -5.12 -1.07 -18.34
CA ASP A 76 -4.04 -1.79 -19.00
C ASP A 76 -2.82 -0.88 -19.08
N ALA A 77 -1.89 -1.05 -18.13
CA ALA A 77 -0.66 -0.28 -18.12
C ALA A 77 0.24 -0.70 -19.29
N ALA A 78 0.79 0.28 -20.01
CA ALA A 78 1.56 0.02 -21.24
C ALA A 78 2.85 -0.79 -21.03
N ASP A 79 3.37 -0.84 -19.80
CA ASP A 79 4.55 -1.63 -19.42
C ASP A 79 4.19 -3.05 -18.94
N GLU A 80 2.91 -3.41 -18.98
CA GLU A 80 2.37 -4.73 -18.64
C GLU A 80 2.59 -5.16 -17.17
N ARG A 81 2.89 -4.22 -16.27
CA ARG A 81 3.20 -4.49 -14.85
C ARG A 81 1.99 -4.52 -13.93
N TRP A 82 0.85 -5.01 -14.41
CA TRP A 82 -0.38 -5.04 -13.62
C TRP A 82 -0.27 -5.90 -12.36
N ASP A 83 0.48 -7.00 -12.41
CA ASP A 83 0.73 -7.89 -11.28
C ASP A 83 1.57 -7.18 -10.21
N GLU A 84 2.68 -6.55 -10.61
CA GLU A 84 3.55 -5.80 -9.71
C GLU A 84 2.85 -4.59 -9.11
N ASN A 85 2.02 -3.89 -9.89
CA ASN A 85 1.22 -2.78 -9.40
C ASN A 85 0.22 -3.24 -8.34
N ALA A 86 -0.47 -4.36 -8.54
CA ALA A 86 -1.41 -4.91 -7.57
C ALA A 86 -0.68 -5.31 -6.28
N GLN A 87 0.47 -5.98 -6.42
CA GLN A 87 1.30 -6.37 -5.29
C GLN A 87 1.79 -5.16 -4.49
N PHE A 88 2.25 -4.11 -5.17
CA PHE A 88 2.70 -2.87 -4.53
C PHE A 88 1.57 -2.22 -3.73
N ILE A 89 0.39 -2.06 -4.34
CA ILE A 89 -0.77 -1.44 -3.69
C ILE A 89 -1.23 -2.25 -2.46
N ALA A 90 -1.37 -3.58 -2.60
CA ALA A 90 -1.76 -4.46 -1.50
C ALA A 90 -0.77 -4.38 -0.34
N THR A 91 0.53 -4.40 -0.64
CA THR A 91 1.61 -4.30 0.37
C THR A 91 1.63 -2.93 1.05
N ALA A 92 1.38 -1.85 0.30
CA ALA A 92 1.42 -0.48 0.81
C ALA A 92 0.42 -0.24 1.95
N ARG A 93 -0.72 -0.94 1.95
CA ARG A 93 -1.75 -0.87 3.01
C ARG A 93 -1.21 -1.09 4.41
N GLU A 94 -0.21 -1.96 4.54
CA GLU A 94 0.45 -2.28 5.81
C GLU A 94 1.81 -1.60 5.92
N ALA A 95 2.57 -1.56 4.82
CA ALA A 95 3.93 -1.03 4.82
C ALA A 95 3.98 0.48 5.11
N VAL A 96 3.06 1.29 4.56
CA VAL A 96 3.08 2.74 4.75
C VAL A 96 2.87 3.12 6.23
N PRO A 97 1.81 2.65 6.93
CA PRO A 97 1.66 2.89 8.36
C PRO A 97 2.88 2.42 9.19
N CYS A 98 3.43 1.25 8.87
CA CYS A 98 4.62 0.74 9.56
C CYS A 98 5.85 1.66 9.38
N LEU A 99 6.08 2.15 8.16
CA LEU A 99 7.18 3.06 7.87
C LEU A 99 7.00 4.40 8.57
N VAL A 100 5.79 4.96 8.60
CA VAL A 100 5.50 6.20 9.35
C VAL A 100 5.80 6.01 10.85
N ALA A 101 5.31 4.93 11.45
CA ALA A 101 5.55 4.62 12.85
C ALA A 101 7.06 4.46 13.16
N GLU A 102 7.81 3.82 12.27
CA GLU A 102 9.25 3.62 12.40
C GLU A 102 10.02 4.93 12.30
N ILE A 103 9.67 5.82 11.36
CA ILE A 103 10.29 7.14 11.25
C ILE A 103 10.07 7.95 12.53
N ARG A 104 8.84 7.98 13.07
CA ARG A 104 8.55 8.65 14.35
C ARG A 104 9.36 8.05 15.50
N ARG A 105 9.54 6.72 15.53
CA ARG A 105 10.35 6.03 16.54
C ARG A 105 11.81 6.47 16.47
N LEU A 106 12.39 6.53 15.27
CA LEU A 106 13.78 6.95 15.05
C LEU A 106 14.00 8.41 15.46
N ARG A 107 13.05 9.32 15.16
CA ARG A 107 13.13 10.72 15.59
C ARG A 107 13.19 10.87 17.10
N ARG A 108 12.29 10.20 17.82
CA ARG A 108 12.29 10.20 19.29
C ARG A 108 13.61 9.69 19.87
N GLN A 109 14.25 8.71 19.22
CA GLN A 109 15.56 8.19 19.66
C GLN A 109 16.69 9.20 19.44
N LEU A 110 16.66 9.93 18.32
CA LEU A 110 17.64 10.97 18.03
C LEU A 110 17.52 12.14 19.01
N GLU A 111 16.30 12.59 19.30
CA GLU A 111 16.01 13.65 20.29
C GLU A 111 16.47 13.25 21.70
N ALA A 112 16.12 12.05 22.15
CA ALA A 112 16.55 11.53 23.45
C ALA A 112 18.07 11.32 23.54
N GLY A 113 18.74 11.05 22.41
CA GLY A 113 20.19 10.93 22.32
C GLY A 113 20.91 12.27 22.37
N SER A 114 20.37 13.32 21.75
CA SER A 114 20.92 14.69 21.83
C SER A 114 20.87 15.25 23.25
N ASP A 115 19.81 14.98 24.01
CA ASP A 115 19.65 15.49 25.37
C ASP A 115 20.65 14.86 26.36
N GLN A 116 21.01 13.59 26.16
CA GLN A 116 21.97 12.88 27.01
C GLN A 116 23.43 13.29 26.74
N SER A 117 23.75 13.75 25.52
CA SER A 117 25.10 14.18 25.16
C SER A 117 25.41 15.60 25.68
N GLY A 118 24.42 16.49 25.72
CA GLY A 118 24.58 17.84 26.30
C GLY A 118 24.75 17.85 27.82
N SER A 119 24.24 16.85 28.52
CA SER A 119 24.36 16.76 29.99
C SER A 119 25.72 16.23 30.48
N ARG A 120 26.58 15.70 29.60
CA ARG A 120 27.91 15.17 29.95
C ARG A 120 29.05 16.20 29.88
N GLU A 121 28.85 17.37 29.29
CA GLU A 121 29.90 18.39 29.13
C GLU A 121 29.96 19.44 30.26
N THR A 122 29.15 19.32 31.31
CA THR A 122 29.07 20.31 32.42
C THR A 122 29.53 19.78 33.79
N SER A 123 30.34 18.72 33.84
CA SER A 123 30.91 18.16 35.08
C SER A 123 32.44 18.09 35.07
#